data_AF-A0A0C1CYA2-F1
#
_entry.id   AF-A0A0C1CYA2-F1
#
_cell.length_a   1.000
_cell.length_b   1.000
_cell.length_c   1.000
_cell.angle_alpha   90.00
_cell.angle_beta   90.00
_cell.angle_gamma   90.00
#
_symmetry.space_group_name_H-M   'P 1'
#
loop_
_entity.id
_entity.type
_entity.pdbx_description
1 polymer ?
#
loop_
_entity_poly.entity_id
_entity_poly.type
_entity_poly.pdbx_seq_one_letter_code
_entity_poly.pdbx_strand_id
1 'polypeptide(L)'
;MKSIKKGNIVKFHTPLPEENPNQLYVVLEVIEDNERPRADIQALNTALSFPPINTVRLSDLEEVEVDTNYLIGHKVTINKSDYSQVEGRVIKVSEQKIEVNLSNGVNGVETNVWLTVVDDNGVQHLGTLFVNP
;
A
#
# COMPACT_ATOMS: atom_id res chain seq x y z
N MET A 1 -14.45 14.02 7.58
CA MET A 1 -14.04 13.00 6.58
C MET A 1 -12.61 12.59 6.90
N LYS A 2 -12.26 11.29 6.79
CA LYS A 2 -10.86 10.88 6.82
C LYS A 2 -10.14 11.60 5.68
N SER A 3 -8.95 12.12 5.96
CA SER A 3 -8.17 12.85 4.98
C SER A 3 -7.32 11.85 4.22
N ILE A 4 -7.72 11.54 2.99
CA ILE A 4 -6.90 10.81 2.02
C ILE A 4 -5.59 11.58 1.83
N LYS A 5 -4.48 10.85 1.80
CA LYS A 5 -3.12 11.38 1.64
C LYS A 5 -2.35 10.59 0.60
N LYS A 6 -1.21 11.15 0.20
CA LYS A 6 -0.21 10.43 -0.58
C LYS A 6 0.15 9.09 0.11
N GLY A 7 0.26 8.05 -0.70
CA GLY A 7 0.60 6.70 -0.28
C GLY A 7 -0.60 5.84 0.11
N ASN A 8 -1.79 6.41 0.31
CA ASN A 8 -2.95 5.60 0.66
C ASN A 8 -3.41 4.72 -0.51
N ILE A 9 -3.92 3.54 -0.16
CA ILE A 9 -4.63 2.67 -1.08
C ILE A 9 -6.11 3.04 -1.06
N VAL A 10 -6.65 3.33 -2.24
CA VAL A 10 -8.02 3.82 -2.42
C VAL A 10 -8.74 3.05 -3.54
N LYS A 11 -10.05 3.22 -3.58
CA LYS A 11 -10.90 2.86 -4.72
C LYS A 11 -11.98 3.90 -4.91
N PHE A 12 -12.69 3.84 -6.03
CA PHE A 12 -13.88 4.66 -6.23
C PHE A 12 -15.03 4.17 -5.35
N HIS A 13 -15.71 5.08 -4.65
CA HIS A 13 -16.89 4.75 -3.86
C HIS A 13 -18.15 4.59 -4.73
N THR A 14 -18.16 5.17 -5.94
CA THR A 14 -19.24 5.07 -6.93
C THR A 14 -18.63 4.79 -8.32
N PRO A 15 -18.20 3.55 -8.59
CA PRO A 15 -17.71 3.17 -9.92
C PRO A 15 -18.84 3.21 -10.96
N LEU A 16 -18.48 3.45 -12.21
CA LEU A 16 -19.40 3.31 -13.35
C LEU A 16 -19.80 1.84 -13.57
N PRO A 17 -20.95 1.56 -14.22
CA PRO A 17 -21.44 0.18 -14.41
C PRO A 17 -20.44 -0.78 -15.09
N GLU A 18 -19.58 -0.25 -15.96
CA GLU A 18 -18.56 -0.98 -16.69
C GLU A 18 -17.20 -1.06 -15.98
N GLU A 19 -17.01 -0.32 -14.88
CA GLU A 19 -15.77 -0.31 -14.12
C GLU A 19 -15.70 -1.47 -13.13
N ASN A 20 -14.49 -1.95 -12.85
CA ASN A 20 -14.28 -2.94 -11.81
C ASN A 20 -14.37 -2.26 -10.42
N PRO A 21 -15.39 -2.57 -9.59
CA PRO A 21 -15.58 -1.91 -8.29
C PRO A 21 -14.48 -2.26 -7.26
N ASN A 22 -13.68 -3.29 -7.54
CA ASN A 22 -12.57 -3.72 -6.68
C ASN A 22 -11.21 -3.26 -7.21
N GLN A 23 -11.15 -2.42 -8.25
CA GLN A 23 -9.90 -1.87 -8.74
C GLN A 23 -9.30 -0.96 -7.66
N LEU A 24 -8.08 -1.28 -7.25
CA LEU A 24 -7.33 -0.51 -6.26
C LEU A 24 -6.39 0.46 -6.96
N TYR A 25 -6.16 1.59 -6.29
CA TYR A 25 -5.27 2.64 -6.74
C TYR A 25 -4.39 3.09 -5.57
N VAL A 26 -3.18 3.54 -5.89
CA VAL A 26 -2.34 4.28 -4.95
C VAL A 26 -2.48 5.77 -5.22
N VAL A 27 -2.60 6.57 -4.16
CA VAL A 27 -2.56 8.03 -4.25
C VAL A 27 -1.11 8.50 -4.37
N LEU A 28 -0.77 9.13 -5.47
CA LEU A 28 0.58 9.65 -5.73
C LEU A 28 0.77 11.07 -5.20
N GLU A 29 -0.27 11.89 -5.30
CA GLU A 29 -0.28 13.29 -4.87
C GLU A 29 -1.71 13.72 -4.54
N VAL A 30 -1.85 14.56 -3.51
CA VAL A 30 -3.10 15.27 -3.21
C VAL A 30 -2.92 16.72 -3.61
N ILE A 31 -3.78 17.19 -4.50
CA ILE A 31 -3.79 18.55 -5.03
C ILE A 31 -4.85 19.32 -4.24
N GLU A 32 -4.38 20.04 -3.22
CA GLU A 32 -5.22 20.87 -2.37
C GLU A 32 -5.64 22.15 -3.12
N ASP A 33 -6.74 22.05 -3.85
CA ASP A 33 -7.49 23.20 -4.37
C ASP A 33 -8.70 23.43 -3.46
N ASN A 34 -8.79 24.64 -2.88
CA ASN A 34 -9.84 25.00 -1.91
C ASN A 34 -11.26 24.79 -2.45
N GLU A 35 -11.46 24.86 -3.77
CA GLU A 35 -12.78 24.66 -4.37
C GLU A 35 -13.03 23.21 -4.80
N ARG A 36 -11.99 22.51 -5.26
CA ARG A 36 -12.11 21.19 -5.90
C ARG A 36 -10.87 20.33 -5.62
N PRO A 37 -10.72 19.77 -4.41
CA PRO A 37 -9.59 18.93 -4.07
C PRO A 37 -9.54 17.72 -5.00
N ARG A 38 -8.34 17.45 -5.51
CA ARG A 38 -8.07 16.37 -6.47
C ARG A 38 -6.95 15.49 -5.98
N ALA A 39 -6.83 14.31 -6.56
CA ALA A 39 -5.71 13.42 -6.34
C ALA A 39 -5.23 12.84 -7.67
N ASP A 40 -3.92 12.73 -7.82
CA ASP A 40 -3.32 11.90 -8.84
C ASP A 40 -3.24 10.47 -8.30
N ILE A 41 -3.85 9.54 -9.03
CA ILE A 41 -3.95 8.13 -8.67
C ILE A 41 -3.37 7.25 -9.77
N GLN A 42 -2.80 6.12 -9.37
CA GLN A 42 -2.29 5.11 -10.30
C GLN A 42 -2.92 3.76 -9.99
N ALA A 43 -3.45 3.10 -11.02
CA ALA A 43 -4.09 1.80 -10.89
C ALA A 43 -3.07 0.70 -10.56
N LEU A 44 -3.37 -0.09 -9.53
CA LEU A 44 -2.55 -1.23 -9.12
C LEU A 44 -2.97 -2.50 -9.85
N ASN A 45 -2.05 -3.47 -9.98
CA ASN A 45 -2.32 -4.80 -10.52
C ASN A 45 -2.94 -4.82 -11.94
N THR A 46 -2.55 -3.88 -12.81
CA THR A 46 -3.04 -3.80 -14.19
C THR A 46 -2.25 -4.63 -15.19
N ALA A 47 -1.18 -5.31 -14.74
CA ALA A 47 -0.17 -5.98 -15.57
C ALA A 47 0.60 -5.05 -16.55
N LEU A 48 0.35 -3.74 -16.52
CA LEU A 48 1.11 -2.77 -17.28
C LEU A 48 2.43 -2.47 -16.56
N SER A 49 3.52 -2.41 -17.30
CA SER A 49 4.82 -1.95 -16.78
C SER A 49 4.82 -0.46 -16.41
N PHE A 50 3.94 0.32 -17.06
CA PHE A 50 3.75 1.74 -16.80
C PHE A 50 2.25 2.08 -16.83
N PRO A 51 1.51 1.81 -15.74
CA PRO A 51 0.11 2.17 -15.65
C PRO A 51 -0.07 3.69 -15.73
N PRO A 52 -1.10 4.19 -16.44
CA PRO A 52 -1.36 5.62 -16.53
C PRO A 52 -1.71 6.21 -15.16
N ILE A 53 -1.40 7.50 -15.00
CA ILE A 53 -1.79 8.31 -13.85
C ILE A 53 -3.04 9.11 -14.23
N ASN A 54 -4.06 9.09 -13.38
CA ASN A 54 -5.30 9.83 -13.58
C ASN A 54 -5.49 10.85 -12.46
N THR A 55 -5.90 12.06 -12.81
CA THR A 55 -6.33 13.08 -11.84
C THR A 55 -7.83 12.97 -11.63
N VAL A 56 -8.27 12.74 -10.38
CA VAL A 56 -9.68 12.55 -10.03
C VAL A 56 -10.07 13.44 -8.85
N ARG A 57 -11.37 13.59 -8.58
CA ARG A 57 -11.81 14.34 -7.39
C ARG A 57 -11.56 13.50 -6.15
N LEU A 58 -11.07 14.14 -5.09
CA LEU A 58 -10.87 13.48 -3.80
C LEU A 58 -12.19 12.94 -3.23
N SER A 59 -13.30 13.63 -3.55
CA SER A 59 -14.64 13.23 -3.13
C SER A 59 -15.06 11.86 -3.65
N ASP A 60 -14.51 11.42 -4.79
CA ASP A 60 -14.96 10.21 -5.49
C ASP A 60 -14.26 8.95 -4.95
N LEU A 61 -13.30 9.13 -4.05
CA LEU A 61 -12.43 8.10 -3.52
C LEU A 61 -12.77 7.73 -2.07
N GLU A 62 -12.54 6.47 -1.73
CA GLU A 62 -12.53 5.98 -0.35
C GLU A 62 -11.26 5.17 -0.06
N GLU A 63 -10.73 5.31 1.16
CA GLU A 63 -9.62 4.49 1.64
C GLU A 63 -10.05 3.03 1.80
N VAL A 64 -9.14 2.13 1.47
CA VAL A 64 -9.36 0.69 1.54
C VAL A 64 -8.51 0.10 2.66
N GLU A 65 -9.18 -0.57 3.60
CA GLU A 65 -8.51 -1.48 4.53
C GLU A 65 -8.09 -2.75 3.79
N VAL A 66 -6.81 -3.08 3.86
CA VAL A 66 -6.24 -4.30 3.28
C VAL A 66 -6.14 -5.37 4.36
N ASP A 67 -6.60 -6.59 4.04
CA ASP A 67 -6.40 -7.75 4.91
C ASP A 67 -4.96 -8.23 4.79
N THR A 68 -4.19 -8.14 5.88
CA THR A 68 -2.78 -8.51 5.90
C THR A 68 -2.58 -10.01 6.13
N ASN A 69 -3.61 -10.77 6.54
CA ASN A 69 -3.48 -12.21 6.78
C ASN A 69 -3.06 -12.97 5.53
N TYR A 70 -3.39 -12.44 4.34
CA TYR A 70 -2.92 -12.99 3.07
C TYR A 70 -1.40 -13.02 2.94
N LEU A 71 -0.66 -12.25 3.75
CA LEU A 71 0.80 -12.27 3.76
C LEU A 71 1.37 -13.47 4.50
N ILE A 72 0.61 -14.13 5.39
CA ILE A 72 1.09 -15.27 6.18
C ILE A 72 1.55 -16.38 5.24
N GLY A 73 2.77 -16.88 5.48
CA GLY A 73 3.37 -17.94 4.68
C GLY A 73 4.05 -17.47 3.40
N HIS A 74 3.89 -16.21 2.99
CA HIS A 74 4.63 -15.63 1.87
C HIS A 74 6.04 -15.20 2.29
N LYS A 75 7.00 -15.28 1.36
CA LYS A 75 8.34 -14.73 1.55
C LYS A 75 8.31 -13.25 1.19
N VAL A 76 8.79 -12.41 2.08
CA VAL A 76 8.80 -10.94 1.94
C VAL A 76 10.10 -10.36 2.48
N THR A 77 10.38 -9.11 2.12
CA THR A 77 11.43 -8.32 2.75
C THR A 77 10.81 -7.41 3.81
N ILE A 78 11.47 -7.28 4.95
CA ILE A 78 11.13 -6.29 5.98
C ILE A 78 12.28 -5.32 6.22
N ASN A 79 11.95 -4.08 6.59
CA ASN A 79 12.87 -3.14 7.22
C ASN A 79 12.77 -3.29 8.74
N LYS A 80 13.90 -3.57 9.40
CA LYS A 80 14.00 -3.57 10.86
C LYS A 80 14.12 -2.14 11.41
N SER A 81 14.01 -2.00 12.73
CA SER A 81 14.20 -0.72 13.43
C SER A 81 15.60 -0.12 13.29
N ASP A 82 16.60 -0.94 12.95
CA ASP A 82 17.97 -0.52 12.65
C ASP A 82 18.18 -0.19 11.16
N TYR A 83 17.11 -0.10 10.38
CA TYR A 83 17.07 0.15 8.93
C TYR A 83 17.72 -0.94 8.07
N SER A 84 18.20 -2.04 8.66
CA SER A 84 18.67 -3.17 7.85
C SER A 84 17.50 -4.04 7.38
N GLN A 85 17.70 -4.65 6.22
CA GLN A 85 16.70 -5.47 5.54
C GLN A 85 16.90 -6.95 5.81
N VAL A 86 15.79 -7.66 5.99
CA VAL A 86 15.78 -9.10 6.13
C VAL A 86 14.67 -9.68 5.26
N GLU A 87 15.02 -10.69 4.47
CA GLU A 87 14.05 -11.50 3.75
C GLU A 87 13.64 -12.70 4.62
N GLY A 88 12.36 -13.01 4.68
CA GLY A 88 11.88 -14.15 5.44
C GLY A 88 10.43 -14.50 5.15
N ARG A 89 9.99 -15.66 5.63
CA ARG A 89 8.60 -16.09 5.54
C ARG A 89 7.78 -15.45 6.65
N VAL A 90 6.66 -14.81 6.32
CA VAL A 90 5.78 -14.21 7.32
C VAL A 90 5.12 -15.29 8.17
N ILE A 91 5.24 -15.15 9.49
CA ILE A 91 4.62 -16.04 10.48
C ILE A 91 3.58 -15.33 11.34
N LYS A 92 3.62 -13.99 11.40
CA LYS A 92 2.66 -13.18 12.15
C LYS A 92 2.49 -11.80 11.51
N VAL A 93 1.26 -11.32 11.53
CA VAL A 93 0.88 -9.94 11.21
C VAL A 93 0.47 -9.24 12.50
N SER A 94 0.88 -7.98 12.68
CA SER A 94 0.53 -7.23 13.90
C SER A 94 -0.91 -6.72 13.89
N GLU A 95 -1.43 -6.37 12.71
CA GLU A 95 -2.79 -5.86 12.52
C GLU A 95 -3.40 -6.53 11.28
N GLN A 96 -4.57 -7.15 11.44
CA GLN A 96 -5.19 -7.98 10.39
C GLN A 96 -5.86 -7.17 9.29
N LYS A 97 -6.33 -5.96 9.59
CA LYS A 97 -6.92 -5.03 8.63
C LYS A 97 -6.32 -3.66 8.85
N ILE A 98 -5.66 -3.12 7.85
CA ILE A 98 -4.93 -1.85 7.97
C ILE A 98 -5.13 -0.99 6.73
N GLU A 99 -5.25 0.31 6.95
CA GLU A 99 -5.12 1.32 5.91
C GLU A 99 -3.64 1.45 5.55
N VAL A 100 -3.26 0.81 4.44
CA VAL A 100 -1.87 0.80 4.01
C VAL A 100 -1.47 2.21 3.53
N ASN A 101 -0.30 2.65 3.99
CA ASN A 101 0.37 3.83 3.47
C ASN A 101 1.71 3.43 2.85
N LEU A 102 1.95 3.91 1.64
CA LEU A 102 3.17 3.70 0.87
C LEU A 102 4.00 4.98 0.83
N SER A 103 5.28 4.88 1.16
CA SER A 103 6.24 5.97 1.03
C SER A 103 7.48 5.53 0.27
N ASN A 104 8.13 6.48 -0.42
CA ASN A 104 9.41 6.22 -1.04
C ASN A 104 10.50 6.17 0.04
N GLY A 105 11.15 5.02 0.19
CA GLY A 105 12.40 4.87 0.94
C GLY A 105 13.63 5.06 0.06
N VAL A 106 14.82 4.91 0.64
CA VAL A 106 16.09 5.10 -0.10
C VAL A 106 16.27 4.08 -1.22
N ASN A 107 15.84 2.83 -0.99
CA ASN A 107 16.11 1.70 -1.88
C ASN A 107 14.84 1.02 -2.44
N GLY A 108 13.65 1.62 -2.25
CA GLY A 108 12.38 0.98 -2.59
C GLY A 108 11.19 1.60 -1.87
N VAL A 109 10.09 0.86 -1.77
CA VAL A 109 8.85 1.34 -1.16
C VAL A 109 8.72 0.83 0.27
N GLU A 110 8.51 1.76 1.19
CA GLU A 110 8.25 1.52 2.60
C GLU A 110 6.75 1.51 2.88
N THR A 111 6.34 0.72 3.86
CA THR A 111 4.93 0.60 4.27
C THR A 111 4.78 0.69 5.79
N ASN A 112 3.55 0.91 6.26
CA ASN A 112 3.18 0.83 7.67
C ASN A 112 2.79 -0.58 8.16
N VAL A 113 2.96 -1.62 7.32
CA VAL A 113 2.51 -2.99 7.64
C VAL A 113 3.56 -3.72 8.48
N TRP A 114 3.28 -3.95 9.77
CA TRP A 114 4.19 -4.64 10.68
C TRP A 114 4.05 -6.16 10.62
N LEU A 115 5.18 -6.84 10.43
CA LEU A 115 5.27 -8.28 10.22
C LEU A 115 6.36 -8.90 11.10
N THR A 116 6.11 -10.14 11.56
CA THR A 116 7.17 -11.04 12.02
C THR A 116 7.46 -12.05 10.93
N VAL A 117 8.73 -12.14 10.54
CA VAL A 117 9.22 -13.11 9.55
C VAL A 117 10.21 -14.06 10.19
N VAL A 118 10.34 -15.26 9.60
CA VAL A 118 11.44 -16.19 9.90
C VAL A 118 12.37 -16.26 8.70
N ASP A 119 13.66 -16.02 8.92
CA ASP A 119 14.68 -16.12 7.87
C ASP A 119 15.08 -17.56 7.55
N ASP A 120 15.97 -17.74 6.57
CA ASP A 120 16.41 -19.06 6.14
C ASP A 120 17.25 -19.81 7.21
N ASN A 121 17.71 -19.12 8.26
CA ASN A 121 18.39 -19.71 9.41
C ASN A 121 17.42 -20.07 10.55
N GLY A 122 16.11 -19.82 10.38
CA GLY A 122 15.11 -20.04 11.42
C GLY A 122 15.03 -18.94 12.47
N VAL A 123 15.71 -17.80 12.27
CA VAL A 123 15.68 -16.67 13.20
C VAL A 123 14.49 -15.78 12.90
N GLN A 124 13.79 -15.36 13.96
CA GLN A 124 12.63 -14.46 13.84
C GLN A 124 13.06 -13.00 13.85
N HIS A 125 12.46 -12.22 12.97
CA HIS A 125 12.70 -10.79 12.83
C HIS A 125 11.37 -10.04 12.78
N LEU A 126 11.35 -8.85 13.40
CA LEU A 126 10.22 -7.94 13.41
C LEU A 126 10.57 -6.68 12.63
N GLY A 127 9.67 -6.22 11.78
CA GLY A 127 9.85 -5.01 11.00
C GLY A 127 8.63 -4.64 10.19
N THR A 128 8.76 -3.62 9.34
CA THR A 128 7.71 -3.22 8.38
C THR A 128 7.96 -3.82 7.01
N LEU A 129 6.89 -4.18 6.29
CA LEU A 129 6.99 -4.69 4.93
C LEU A 129 7.68 -3.67 4.02
N PHE A 130 8.66 -4.15 3.25
CA PHE A 130 9.41 -3.40 2.26
C PHE A 130 9.24 -4.04 0.88
N VAL A 131 9.00 -3.23 -0.13
CA VAL A 131 8.84 -3.68 -1.51
C VAL A 131 10.01 -3.19 -2.35
N ASN A 132 10.77 -4.15 -2.87
CA ASN A 132 11.86 -3.88 -3.81
C ASN A 132 11.28 -3.42 -5.17
N PRO A 133 11.97 -2.50 -5.88
CA PRO A 133 11.60 -2.09 -7.23
C PRO A 133 11.76 -3.20 -8.28
#